data_AF-A0A535YAY1-F1
#
_entry.id   AF-A0A535YAY1-F1
#
_cell.length_a   1.000
_cell.length_b   1.000
_cell.length_c   1.000
_cell.angle_alpha   90.00
_cell.angle_beta   90.00
_cell.angle_gamma   90.00
#
_symmetry.space_group_name_H-M   'P 1'
#
loop_
_entity.id
_entity.type
_entity.pdbx_description
1 polymer ?
#
loop_
_entity_poly.entity_id
_entity_poly.type
_entity_poly.pdbx_seq_one_letter_code
_entity_poly.pdbx_strand_id
1 'polypeptide(L)'
;MPRFAVYWGESVPLIPRSVIPGGGEMARMIAQGYGETPMDVPVASRFGRYLVEYLCEHDFDVAHVTHVQQPYGGNVARRYPTPDGELNSVRETPMHDQGLPHGFAFVVKRLYNMQPRPILPVFQNTCYPPNQPSPRRSYQLGQVIADAIKAWDEPARVAVIASGGLSHFVVDEELDRKLLGALENKDAHTLQTLPKERLFSATSESLNWVALGGVFEKEPLNFELLDYVPVYRTPANTGGGWAFARWR
;
A
#
# COMPACT_ATOMS: atom_id res chain seq x y z
N MET A 1 11.42 3.63 8.16
CA MET A 1 10.17 2.82 8.10
C MET A 1 10.54 1.36 8.26
N PRO A 2 9.85 0.57 9.09
CA PRO A 2 10.02 -0.89 9.15
C PRO A 2 9.72 -1.56 7.82
N ARG A 3 10.26 -2.76 7.53
CA ARG A 3 9.98 -3.47 6.28
C ARG A 3 8.49 -3.81 6.15
N PHE A 4 7.92 -4.34 7.22
CA PHE A 4 6.50 -4.64 7.38
C PHE A 4 6.01 -4.05 8.69
N ALA A 5 4.77 -3.57 8.72
CA ALA A 5 4.13 -3.17 9.97
C ALA A 5 2.63 -3.45 9.97
N VAL A 6 2.05 -3.74 11.12
CA VAL A 6 0.59 -3.89 11.29
C VAL A 6 0.09 -2.86 12.29
N TYR A 7 -0.91 -2.06 11.92
CA TYR A 7 -1.63 -1.21 12.87
C TYR A 7 -2.83 -1.94 13.44
N TRP A 8 -2.89 -2.12 14.75
CA TRP A 8 -3.95 -2.88 15.43
C TRP A 8 -4.50 -2.16 16.68
N GLY A 9 -4.51 -0.83 16.71
CA GLY A 9 -5.28 -0.06 17.71
C GLY A 9 -6.79 -0.30 17.58
N GLU A 10 -7.61 0.27 18.46
CA GLU A 10 -9.09 0.14 18.41
C GLU A 10 -9.70 0.86 17.19
N SER A 11 -9.14 2.02 16.84
CA SER A 11 -9.51 2.81 15.68
C SER A 11 -8.28 3.55 15.13
N VAL A 12 -8.42 4.12 13.94
CA VAL A 12 -7.43 5.01 13.34
C VAL A 12 -8.14 6.26 12.80
N PRO A 13 -7.66 7.48 13.12
CA PRO A 13 -8.29 8.70 12.65
C PRO A 13 -8.12 8.84 11.14
N LEU A 14 -9.20 9.10 10.42
CA LEU A 14 -9.20 9.60 9.06
C LEU A 14 -9.36 11.12 9.13
N ILE A 15 -8.32 11.83 8.70
CA ILE A 15 -8.26 13.30 8.74
C ILE A 15 -8.16 13.81 7.31
N PRO A 16 -9.20 14.46 6.77
CA PRO A 16 -9.16 15.07 5.46
C PRO A 16 -8.04 16.10 5.36
N ARG A 17 -7.37 16.14 4.21
CA ARG A 17 -6.28 17.09 3.98
C ARG A 17 -6.86 18.48 3.68
N SER A 18 -6.41 19.50 4.41
CA SER A 18 -6.75 20.88 4.11
C SER A 18 -6.18 21.33 2.76
N VAL A 19 -7.01 21.98 1.94
CA VAL A 19 -6.53 22.64 0.72
C VAL A 19 -5.84 23.95 1.12
N ILE A 20 -4.60 24.14 0.68
CA ILE A 20 -3.85 25.37 0.94
C ILE A 20 -4.61 26.56 0.31
N PRO A 21 -4.81 27.69 1.01
CA PRO A 21 -5.42 28.88 0.43
C PRO A 21 -4.71 29.31 -0.86
N GLY A 22 -5.48 29.56 -1.93
CA GLY A 22 -4.93 29.83 -3.28
C GLY A 22 -4.55 28.57 -4.08
N GLY A 23 -4.74 27.37 -3.52
CA GLY A 23 -4.59 26.11 -4.23
C GLY A 23 -5.60 25.99 -5.37
N GLY A 24 -5.10 25.79 -6.59
CA GLY A 24 -5.90 25.53 -7.78
C GLY A 24 -6.66 24.20 -7.70
N GLU A 25 -7.36 23.85 -8.78
CA GLU A 25 -8.17 22.64 -8.88
C GLU A 25 -7.39 21.36 -8.53
N MET A 26 -6.15 21.23 -9.01
CA MET A 26 -5.29 20.08 -8.73
C MET A 26 -5.05 19.88 -7.22
N ALA A 27 -4.86 20.95 -6.45
CA ALA A 27 -4.69 20.86 -5.00
C ALA A 27 -5.95 20.34 -4.30
N ARG A 28 -7.13 20.73 -4.80
CA ARG A 28 -8.42 20.23 -4.30
C ARG A 28 -8.59 18.75 -4.63
N MET A 29 -8.27 18.34 -5.85
CA MET A 29 -8.35 16.93 -6.26
C MET A 29 -7.42 16.03 -5.44
N ILE A 30 -6.19 16.48 -5.15
CA ILE A 30 -5.26 15.75 -4.28
C ILE A 30 -5.82 15.64 -2.86
N ALA A 31 -6.36 16.73 -2.31
CA ALA A 31 -6.93 16.75 -0.97
C ALA A 31 -8.12 15.78 -0.84
N GLN A 32 -8.98 15.69 -1.86
CA GLN A 32 -10.10 14.76 -1.92
C GLN A 32 -9.70 13.27 -1.81
N GLY A 33 -8.44 12.92 -2.09
CA GLY A 33 -7.91 11.56 -1.91
C GLY A 33 -7.74 11.14 -0.44
N TYR A 34 -7.76 12.09 0.50
CA TYR A 34 -7.59 11.85 1.94
C TYR A 34 -8.93 11.76 2.70
N GLY A 35 -10.04 11.62 1.95
CA GLY A 35 -11.40 11.65 2.49
C GLY A 35 -11.98 13.06 2.53
N GLU A 36 -13.23 13.17 3.00
CA GLU A 36 -14.03 14.40 2.94
C GLU A 36 -14.44 14.91 4.32
N THR A 37 -14.72 13.98 5.24
CA THR A 37 -15.16 14.30 6.61
C THR A 37 -14.27 13.57 7.60
N PRO A 38 -13.83 14.23 8.69
CA PRO A 38 -13.12 13.55 9.78
C PRO A 38 -13.95 12.41 10.37
N MET A 39 -13.31 11.27 10.65
CA MET A 39 -13.94 10.14 11.35
C MET A 39 -12.88 9.23 11.97
N ASP A 40 -13.30 8.42 12.94
CA ASP A 40 -12.50 7.30 13.42
C ASP A 40 -12.92 6.03 12.67
N VAL A 41 -11.95 5.43 11.97
CA VAL A 41 -12.18 4.19 11.22
C VAL A 41 -11.95 3.02 12.17
N PRO A 42 -12.94 2.11 12.35
CA PRO A 42 -12.78 0.96 13.23
C PRO A 42 -11.68 0.04 12.70
N VAL A 43 -10.90 -0.53 13.60
CA VAL A 43 -9.83 -1.47 13.26
C VAL A 43 -10.17 -2.87 13.76
N ALA A 44 -9.80 -3.89 12.99
CA ALA A 44 -9.96 -5.29 13.38
C ALA A 44 -8.86 -5.70 14.39
N SER A 45 -8.83 -5.07 15.56
CA SER A 45 -7.71 -5.09 16.52
C SER A 45 -7.33 -6.50 16.99
N ARG A 46 -8.34 -7.35 17.24
CA ARG A 46 -8.13 -8.75 17.67
C ARG A 46 -7.43 -9.57 16.60
N PHE A 47 -7.95 -9.52 15.38
CA PHE A 47 -7.29 -10.15 14.23
C PHE A 47 -5.93 -9.52 13.95
N GLY A 48 -5.76 -8.22 14.17
CA GLY A 48 -4.48 -7.52 14.04
C GLY A 48 -3.41 -8.02 15.01
N ARG A 49 -3.76 -8.20 16.29
CA ARG A 49 -2.86 -8.82 17.28
C ARG A 49 -2.48 -10.23 16.86
N TYR A 50 -3.47 -11.04 16.50
CA TYR A 50 -3.28 -12.41 16.02
C TYR A 50 -2.37 -12.47 14.80
N LEU A 51 -2.60 -11.62 13.79
CA LEU A 51 -1.80 -11.58 12.58
C LEU A 51 -0.34 -11.24 12.89
N VAL A 52 -0.08 -10.34 13.83
CA VAL A 52 1.29 -10.03 14.28
C VAL A 52 1.96 -11.26 14.88
N GLU A 53 1.27 -11.99 15.77
CA GLU A 53 1.80 -13.23 16.38
C GLU A 53 2.08 -14.29 15.30
N TYR A 54 1.10 -14.51 14.42
CA TYR A 54 1.19 -15.49 13.33
C TYR A 54 2.37 -15.19 12.40
N LEU A 55 2.55 -13.93 12.01
CA LEU A 55 3.68 -13.50 11.18
C LEU A 55 5.03 -13.78 11.87
N CYS A 56 5.15 -13.48 13.16
CA CYS A 56 6.37 -13.76 13.92
C CYS A 56 6.68 -15.25 13.99
N GLU A 57 5.67 -16.10 14.18
CA GLU A 57 5.82 -17.57 14.20
C GLU A 57 6.18 -18.17 12.84
N HIS A 58 5.95 -17.43 11.75
CA HIS A 58 6.22 -17.84 10.37
C HIS A 58 7.40 -17.06 9.76
N ASP A 59 8.40 -16.75 10.59
CA ASP A 59 9.67 -16.13 10.21
C ASP A 59 9.54 -14.73 9.59
N PHE A 60 8.51 -13.95 9.92
CA PHE A 60 8.41 -12.53 9.56
C PHE A 60 8.72 -11.59 10.72
N ASP A 61 9.80 -10.82 10.59
CA ASP A 61 10.04 -9.65 11.41
C ASP A 61 9.04 -8.55 11.03
N VAL A 62 8.03 -8.34 11.88
CA VAL A 62 6.97 -7.35 11.67
C VAL A 62 6.98 -6.35 12.81
N ALA A 63 6.96 -5.05 12.47
CA ALA A 63 6.69 -4.02 13.46
C ALA A 63 5.19 -3.96 13.74
N HIS A 64 4.79 -3.47 14.91
CA HIS A 64 3.38 -3.26 15.19
C HIS A 64 3.15 -1.92 15.86
N VAL A 65 1.97 -1.35 15.60
CA VAL A 65 1.58 -0.03 16.06
C VAL A 65 0.14 -0.12 16.58
N THR A 66 -0.14 0.47 17.73
CA THR A 66 -1.49 0.47 18.33
C THR A 66 -2.08 1.87 18.48
N HIS A 67 -1.27 2.90 18.25
CA HIS A 67 -1.67 4.29 18.43
C HIS A 67 -1.01 5.15 17.38
N VAL A 68 -1.73 6.17 16.91
CA VAL A 68 -1.14 7.23 16.09
C VAL A 68 -0.58 8.30 17.00
N GLN A 69 0.71 8.59 16.89
CA GLN A 69 1.28 9.72 17.61
C GLN A 69 0.82 11.03 16.96
N GLN A 70 0.26 11.91 17.77
CA GLN A 70 -0.13 13.26 17.38
C GLN A 70 0.34 14.30 18.41
N PRO A 71 0.82 15.46 17.97
CA PRO A 71 1.13 15.80 16.58
C PRO A 71 2.35 15.01 16.06
N TYR A 72 2.46 14.86 14.74
CA TYR A 72 3.58 14.21 14.06
C TYR A 72 4.38 15.24 13.24
N GLY A 73 5.71 15.12 13.27
CA GLY A 73 6.61 15.98 12.51
C GLY A 73 8.06 15.49 12.62
N GLY A 74 8.99 16.29 12.10
CA GLY A 74 10.43 16.01 12.14
C GLY A 74 11.04 15.83 10.75
N ASN A 75 12.20 15.18 10.70
CA ASN A 75 13.02 15.08 9.49
C ASN A 75 12.81 13.75 8.78
N VAL A 76 12.43 13.81 7.49
CA VAL A 76 12.33 12.63 6.62
C VAL A 76 13.43 12.70 5.57
N ALA A 77 14.35 11.76 5.63
CA ALA A 77 15.35 11.57 4.57
C ALA A 77 14.73 10.79 3.41
N ARG A 78 14.90 11.30 2.19
CA ARG A 78 14.67 10.58 0.94
C ARG A 78 16.00 10.14 0.39
N ARG A 79 16.15 8.83 0.24
CA ARG A 79 17.30 8.19 -0.37
C ARG A 79 16.86 7.48 -1.63
N TYR A 80 17.38 7.95 -2.76
CA TYR A 80 17.17 7.30 -4.05
C TYR A 80 18.53 7.01 -4.67
N PRO A 81 18.72 5.82 -5.26
CA PRO A 81 19.93 5.56 -6.03
C PRO A 81 20.01 6.50 -7.23
N THR A 82 21.21 6.95 -7.52
CA THR A 82 21.59 7.78 -8.65
C THR A 82 22.82 7.17 -9.33
N PRO A 83 23.15 7.54 -10.58
CA PRO A 83 24.38 7.07 -11.22
C PRO A 83 25.65 7.28 -10.37
N ASP A 84 25.69 8.34 -9.57
CA ASP A 84 26.85 8.74 -8.76
C ASP A 84 26.78 8.31 -7.28
N GLY A 85 25.83 7.44 -6.90
CA GLY A 85 25.65 6.97 -5.52
C GLY A 85 24.20 7.07 -5.03
N GLU A 86 23.97 7.69 -3.87
CA GLU A 86 22.62 7.92 -3.33
C GLU A 86 22.35 9.41 -3.14
N LEU A 87 21.21 9.87 -3.65
CA LEU A 87 20.68 11.18 -3.26
C LEU A 87 20.39 11.16 -1.76
N ASN A 88 20.89 12.14 -1.01
CA ASN A 88 20.57 12.31 0.41
C ASN A 88 19.83 13.64 0.61
N SER A 89 18.53 13.65 0.34
CA SER A 89 17.69 14.83 0.56
C SER A 89 16.97 14.68 1.89
N VAL A 90 17.11 15.66 2.78
CA VAL A 90 16.36 15.71 4.03
C VAL A 90 15.28 16.77 3.91
N ARG A 91 14.03 16.37 4.17
CA ARG A 91 12.90 17.28 4.25
C ARG A 91 12.44 17.38 5.70
N GLU A 92 12.45 18.60 6.23
CA GLU A 92 11.78 18.90 7.49
C GLU A 92 10.27 18.97 7.28
N THR A 93 9.53 18.29 8.14
CA THR A 93 8.07 18.24 8.14
C THR A 93 7.59 18.90 9.43
N PRO A 94 6.84 20.02 9.35
CA PRO A 94 6.32 20.68 10.54
C PRO A 94 5.35 19.76 11.30
N MET A 95 5.17 20.03 12.59
CA MET A 95 4.21 19.32 13.42
C MET A 95 2.79 19.51 12.87
N HIS A 96 2.08 18.41 12.63
CA HIS A 96 0.71 18.41 12.15
C HIS A 96 -0.02 17.13 12.59
N ASP A 97 -1.34 17.16 12.56
CA ASP A 97 -2.15 15.95 12.79
C ASP A 97 -2.07 15.04 11.57
N GLN A 98 -1.76 13.77 11.82
CA GLN A 98 -1.64 12.75 10.79
C GLN A 98 -2.73 11.70 11.01
N GLY A 99 -3.56 11.50 10.00
CA GLY A 99 -4.52 10.40 9.95
C GLY A 99 -4.06 9.25 9.05
N LEU A 100 -5.00 8.37 8.74
CA LEU A 100 -4.90 7.34 7.71
C LEU A 100 -4.28 7.89 6.42
N PRO A 101 -3.16 7.32 5.92
CA PRO A 101 -2.59 7.73 4.64
C PRO A 101 -3.58 7.53 3.48
N HIS A 102 -3.44 8.33 2.41
CA HIS A 102 -4.36 8.30 1.27
C HIS A 102 -4.54 6.92 0.63
N GLY A 103 -3.50 6.07 0.63
CA GLY A 103 -3.60 4.70 0.10
C GLY A 103 -4.72 3.89 0.77
N PHE A 104 -4.96 4.11 2.07
CA PHE A 104 -6.04 3.46 2.80
C PHE A 104 -7.30 4.33 2.86
N ALA A 105 -7.17 5.66 3.00
CA ALA A 105 -8.32 6.57 3.04
C ALA A 105 -9.14 6.51 1.72
N PHE A 106 -8.47 6.27 0.59
CA PHE A 106 -9.14 6.02 -0.70
C PHE A 106 -10.10 4.83 -0.63
N VAL A 107 -9.73 3.74 0.05
CA VAL A 107 -10.58 2.56 0.23
C VAL A 107 -11.81 2.89 1.06
N VAL A 108 -11.63 3.60 2.18
CA VAL A 108 -12.73 4.07 3.03
C VAL A 108 -13.70 4.97 2.24
N LYS A 109 -13.15 5.90 1.46
CA LYS A 109 -13.95 6.81 0.66
C LYS A 109 -14.68 6.10 -0.48
N ARG A 110 -13.96 5.38 -1.35
CA ARG A 110 -14.47 4.90 -2.63
C ARG A 110 -15.14 3.54 -2.56
N LEU A 111 -14.62 2.62 -1.73
CA LEU A 111 -15.16 1.26 -1.65
C LEU A 111 -16.16 1.10 -0.52
N TYR A 112 -15.93 1.77 0.61
CA TYR A 112 -16.87 1.78 1.73
C TYR A 112 -17.91 2.91 1.66
N ASN A 113 -17.82 3.83 0.71
CA ASN A 113 -18.69 5.00 0.61
C ASN A 113 -18.84 5.74 1.95
N MET A 114 -17.71 5.97 2.64
CA MET A 114 -17.64 6.63 3.96
C MET A 114 -18.37 5.88 5.10
N GLN A 115 -18.70 4.61 4.93
CA GLN A 115 -19.29 3.75 5.95
C GLN A 115 -18.38 2.53 6.21
N PRO A 116 -17.19 2.74 6.81
CA PRO A 116 -16.22 1.67 6.97
C PRO A 116 -16.71 0.58 7.92
N ARG A 117 -16.50 -0.66 7.52
CA ARG A 117 -16.39 -1.79 8.45
C ARG A 117 -14.98 -1.85 9.04
N PRO A 118 -14.73 -2.65 10.09
CA PRO A 118 -13.38 -2.81 10.62
C PRO A 118 -12.36 -3.14 9.52
N ILE A 119 -11.29 -2.35 9.45
CA ILE A 119 -10.15 -2.59 8.54
C ILE A 119 -8.92 -3.02 9.35
N LEU A 120 -7.95 -3.67 8.71
CA LEU A 120 -6.64 -3.91 9.31
C LEU A 120 -5.55 -3.32 8.42
N PRO A 121 -5.00 -2.14 8.76
CA PRO A 121 -3.92 -1.56 7.97
C PRO A 121 -2.62 -2.37 8.12
N VAL A 122 -2.19 -2.99 7.01
CA VAL A 122 -0.90 -3.66 6.88
C VAL A 122 -0.01 -2.82 5.96
N PHE A 123 1.16 -2.45 6.46
CA PHE A 123 2.12 -1.59 5.78
C PHE A 123 3.28 -2.41 5.26
N GLN A 124 3.69 -2.09 4.04
CA GLN A 124 4.90 -2.58 3.41
C GLN A 124 5.79 -1.39 3.04
N ASN A 125 7.08 -1.45 3.35
CA ASN A 125 8.00 -0.41 2.96
C ASN A 125 8.41 -0.56 1.49
N THR A 126 7.72 0.17 0.63
CA THR A 126 7.97 0.19 -0.81
C THR A 126 9.01 1.28 -1.15
N CYS A 127 8.98 2.42 -0.47
CA CYS A 127 9.71 3.62 -0.93
C CYS A 127 11.06 3.90 -0.26
N TYR A 128 11.35 3.37 0.93
CA TYR A 128 12.47 3.84 1.75
C TYR A 128 13.58 2.78 1.90
N PRO A 129 14.76 2.94 1.26
CA PRO A 129 15.88 2.03 1.46
C PRO A 129 16.46 2.15 2.89
N PRO A 130 17.26 1.16 3.34
CA PRO A 130 17.73 -0.02 2.60
C PRO A 130 16.87 -1.28 2.79
N ASN A 131 15.79 -1.22 3.59
CA ASN A 131 15.08 -2.42 4.06
C ASN A 131 13.81 -2.76 3.25
N GLN A 132 13.64 -2.22 2.05
CA GLN A 132 12.56 -2.59 1.13
C GLN A 132 12.55 -4.12 0.89
N PRO A 133 11.38 -4.78 0.90
CA PRO A 133 11.30 -6.20 0.62
C PRO A 133 11.61 -6.48 -0.85
N SER A 134 12.11 -7.69 -1.13
CA SER A 134 12.16 -8.18 -2.50
C SER A 134 10.76 -8.57 -3.00
N PRO A 135 10.55 -8.70 -4.32
CA PRO A 135 9.29 -9.25 -4.85
C PRO A 135 8.97 -10.62 -4.25
N ARG A 136 9.97 -11.51 -4.18
CA ARG A 136 9.86 -12.81 -3.48
C ARG A 136 9.32 -12.66 -2.05
N ARG A 137 9.89 -11.76 -1.26
CA ARG A 137 9.49 -11.60 0.15
C ARG A 137 8.09 -11.01 0.28
N SER A 138 7.69 -10.15 -0.65
CA SER A 138 6.34 -9.57 -0.72
C SER A 138 5.31 -10.64 -1.08
N TYR A 139 5.63 -11.54 -2.02
CA TYR A 139 4.79 -12.67 -2.39
C TYR A 139 4.59 -13.64 -1.21
N GLN A 140 5.68 -14.00 -0.53
CA GLN A 140 5.64 -14.85 0.66
C GLN A 140 4.82 -14.23 1.79
N LEU A 141 4.90 -12.91 1.98
CA LEU A 141 4.06 -12.21 2.96
C LEU A 141 2.59 -12.47 2.65
N GLY A 142 2.20 -12.36 1.38
CA GLY A 142 0.85 -12.65 0.93
C GLY A 142 0.39 -14.07 1.25
N GLN A 143 1.25 -15.06 1.01
CA GLN A 143 0.96 -16.45 1.33
C GLN A 143 0.71 -16.65 2.84
N VAL A 144 1.58 -16.09 3.68
CA VAL A 144 1.43 -16.22 5.15
C VAL A 144 0.20 -15.45 5.66
N ILE A 145 -0.15 -14.30 5.07
CA ILE A 145 -1.40 -13.60 5.38
C ILE A 145 -2.62 -14.46 5.02
N ALA A 146 -2.62 -15.13 3.86
CA ALA A 146 -3.72 -16.03 3.49
C ALA A 146 -3.84 -17.21 4.44
N ASP A 147 -2.71 -17.80 4.84
CA ASP A 147 -2.70 -18.91 5.80
C ASP A 147 -3.21 -18.44 7.18
N ALA A 148 -2.82 -17.25 7.65
CA ALA A 148 -3.33 -16.64 8.89
C ALA A 148 -4.84 -16.40 8.84
N ILE A 149 -5.36 -15.88 7.71
CA ILE A 149 -6.81 -15.67 7.54
C ILE A 149 -7.57 -17.00 7.64
N LYS A 150 -7.02 -18.10 7.08
CA LYS A 150 -7.64 -19.43 7.13
C LYS A 150 -7.57 -20.08 8.51
N ALA A 151 -6.50 -19.82 9.25
CA ALA A 151 -6.27 -20.35 10.58
C ALA A 151 -7.02 -19.57 11.69
N TRP A 152 -7.62 -18.43 11.36
CA TRP A 152 -8.48 -17.67 12.26
C TRP A 152 -9.75 -18.45 12.61
N ASP A 153 -10.04 -18.57 13.90
CA ASP A 153 -11.08 -19.44 14.44
C ASP A 153 -12.47 -18.79 14.49
N GLU A 154 -12.53 -17.47 14.47
CA GLU A 154 -13.80 -16.74 14.50
C GLU A 154 -14.41 -16.53 13.12
N PRO A 155 -15.75 -16.58 13.02
CA PRO A 155 -16.45 -16.38 11.77
C PRO A 155 -16.21 -14.96 11.23
N ALA A 156 -15.45 -14.86 10.14
CA ALA A 156 -15.17 -13.60 9.46
C ALA A 156 -15.31 -13.77 7.93
N ARG A 157 -15.73 -12.68 7.27
CA ARG A 157 -15.61 -12.55 5.81
C ARG A 157 -14.55 -11.51 5.54
N VAL A 158 -13.43 -11.95 4.99
CA VAL A 158 -12.25 -11.12 4.80
C VAL A 158 -12.13 -10.72 3.34
N ALA A 159 -11.89 -9.43 3.10
CA ALA A 159 -11.44 -8.91 1.82
C ALA A 159 -10.01 -8.39 2.00
N VAL A 160 -9.10 -8.78 1.10
CA VAL A 160 -7.72 -8.29 1.08
C VAL A 160 -7.57 -7.33 -0.08
N ILE A 161 -7.09 -6.11 0.21
CA ILE A 161 -7.00 -5.01 -0.75
C ILE A 161 -5.57 -4.48 -0.73
N ALA A 162 -4.95 -4.39 -1.90
CA ALA A 162 -3.74 -3.60 -2.11
C ALA A 162 -4.10 -2.25 -2.72
N SER A 163 -3.36 -1.22 -2.32
CA SER A 163 -3.47 0.14 -2.83
C SER A 163 -2.09 0.68 -3.14
N GLY A 164 -2.01 1.58 -4.12
CA GLY A 164 -0.75 2.10 -4.67
C GLY A 164 -0.33 1.39 -5.96
N GLY A 165 0.73 1.89 -6.59
CA GLY A 165 1.22 1.43 -7.89
C GLY A 165 0.36 1.92 -9.07
N LEU A 166 0.64 1.52 -10.32
CA LEU A 166 1.75 0.68 -10.78
C LEU A 166 2.99 1.55 -11.02
N SER A 167 3.50 1.65 -12.26
CA SER A 167 4.60 2.56 -12.59
C SER A 167 4.28 4.01 -12.24
N HIS A 168 5.19 4.69 -11.53
CA HIS A 168 5.06 6.10 -11.13
C HIS A 168 6.40 6.66 -10.61
N PHE A 169 6.89 7.84 -11.03
CA PHE A 169 6.26 8.91 -11.81
C PHE A 169 6.52 8.83 -13.33
N VAL A 170 7.19 7.78 -13.80
CA VAL A 170 7.43 7.52 -15.23
C VAL A 170 6.63 6.29 -15.60
N VAL A 171 5.80 6.41 -16.64
CA VAL A 171 5.00 5.28 -17.15
C VAL A 171 5.93 4.23 -17.72
N ASP A 172 5.79 3.00 -17.23
CA ASP A 172 6.50 1.81 -17.68
C ASP A 172 5.47 0.72 -17.98
N GLU A 173 4.82 0.81 -19.14
CA GLU A 173 3.74 -0.11 -19.51
C GLU A 173 4.21 -1.57 -19.61
N GLU A 174 5.47 -1.80 -19.96
CA GLU A 174 6.02 -3.15 -20.08
C GLU A 174 6.06 -3.81 -18.69
N LEU A 175 6.58 -3.10 -17.67
CA LEU A 175 6.57 -3.59 -16.31
C LEU A 175 5.16 -3.78 -15.77
N ASP A 176 4.29 -2.80 -16.02
CA ASP A 176 2.90 -2.81 -15.54
C ASP A 176 2.13 -4.00 -16.11
N ARG A 177 2.19 -4.20 -17.43
CA ARG A 177 1.53 -5.33 -18.11
C ARG A 177 2.16 -6.66 -17.73
N LYS A 178 3.47 -6.72 -17.48
CA LYS A 178 4.13 -7.94 -16.98
C LYS A 178 3.61 -8.33 -15.60
N LEU A 179 3.47 -7.38 -14.67
CA LEU A 179 2.89 -7.64 -13.35
C LEU A 179 1.42 -8.05 -13.46
N LEU A 180 0.60 -7.30 -14.19
CA LEU A 180 -0.83 -7.60 -14.35
C LEU A 180 -1.06 -8.97 -14.99
N GLY A 181 -0.32 -9.30 -16.06
CA GLY A 181 -0.39 -10.61 -16.70
C GLY A 181 0.09 -11.74 -15.80
N ALA A 182 1.09 -11.50 -14.95
CA ALA A 182 1.54 -12.50 -13.98
C ALA A 182 0.49 -12.77 -12.89
N LEU A 183 -0.27 -11.76 -12.46
CA LEU A 183 -1.42 -11.94 -11.56
C LEU A 183 -2.55 -12.72 -12.24
N GLU A 184 -2.85 -12.39 -13.50
CA GLU A 184 -3.87 -13.07 -14.30
C GLU A 184 -3.59 -14.57 -14.44
N ASN A 185 -2.34 -14.91 -14.75
CA ASN A 185 -1.92 -16.30 -14.99
C ASN A 185 -1.47 -17.04 -13.74
N LYS A 186 -1.56 -16.43 -12.55
CA LYS A 186 -0.98 -16.94 -11.29
C LYS A 186 0.49 -17.36 -11.44
N ASP A 187 1.26 -16.60 -12.22
CA ASP A 187 2.67 -16.84 -12.48
C ASP A 187 3.52 -16.39 -11.28
N ALA A 188 3.61 -17.29 -10.30
CA ALA A 188 4.39 -17.09 -9.08
C ALA A 188 5.86 -16.76 -9.36
N HIS A 189 6.45 -17.35 -10.40
CA HIS A 189 7.86 -17.11 -10.74
C HIS A 189 8.06 -15.67 -11.18
N THR A 190 7.25 -15.17 -12.11
CA THR A 190 7.35 -13.78 -12.59
C THR A 190 7.08 -12.78 -11.47
N LEU A 191 6.07 -13.00 -10.63
CA LEU A 191 5.77 -12.14 -9.48
C LEU A 191 6.93 -12.05 -8.48
N GLN A 192 7.64 -13.16 -8.24
CA GLN A 192 8.77 -13.22 -7.30
C GLN A 192 10.09 -12.72 -7.89
N THR A 193 10.17 -12.53 -9.21
CA THR A 193 11.40 -12.17 -9.94
C THR A 193 11.28 -10.86 -10.73
N LEU A 194 10.29 -10.01 -10.40
CA LEU A 194 10.21 -8.67 -10.97
C LEU A 194 11.54 -7.91 -10.81
N PRO A 195 11.97 -7.15 -11.84
CA PRO A 195 13.25 -6.46 -11.84
C PRO A 195 13.30 -5.38 -10.75
N LYS A 196 14.04 -5.64 -9.68
CA LYS A 196 14.12 -4.76 -8.51
C LYS A 196 14.64 -3.36 -8.87
N GLU A 197 15.52 -3.29 -9.85
CA GLU A 197 16.09 -2.09 -10.44
C GLU A 197 15.07 -1.24 -11.24
N ARG A 198 13.85 -1.72 -11.45
CA ARG A 198 12.73 -0.91 -11.99
C ARG A 198 11.70 -0.56 -10.91
N LEU A 199 11.88 -1.03 -9.67
CA LEU A 199 10.96 -0.82 -8.54
C LEU A 199 11.48 0.27 -7.60
N PHE A 200 11.50 1.52 -8.08
CA PHE A 200 11.93 2.68 -7.30
C PHE A 200 10.81 3.71 -7.12
N SER A 201 10.96 4.55 -6.10
CA SER A 201 9.96 5.59 -5.78
C SER A 201 8.56 4.96 -5.67
N ALA A 202 7.53 5.62 -6.19
CA ALA A 202 6.17 5.09 -6.15
C ALA A 202 5.95 3.83 -7.01
N THR A 203 6.75 3.56 -8.05
CA THR A 203 6.68 2.28 -8.80
C THR A 203 6.86 1.07 -7.89
N SER A 204 7.60 1.20 -6.79
CA SER A 204 7.78 0.13 -5.81
C SER A 204 6.47 -0.30 -5.11
N GLU A 205 5.42 0.52 -5.14
CA GLU A 205 4.09 0.17 -4.61
C GLU A 205 3.45 -1.00 -5.37
N SER A 206 3.94 -1.32 -6.57
CA SER A 206 3.66 -2.56 -7.29
C SER A 206 3.94 -3.83 -6.45
N LEU A 207 4.82 -3.76 -5.45
CA LEU A 207 5.05 -4.87 -4.51
C LEU A 207 3.81 -5.21 -3.65
N ASN A 208 2.87 -4.27 -3.47
CA ASN A 208 1.61 -4.54 -2.79
C ASN A 208 0.73 -5.48 -3.62
N TRP A 209 0.78 -5.36 -4.95
CA TRP A 209 0.10 -6.26 -5.88
C TRP A 209 0.75 -7.63 -5.91
N VAL A 210 2.09 -7.71 -5.82
CA VAL A 210 2.82 -8.97 -5.66
C VAL A 210 2.36 -9.71 -4.40
N ALA A 211 2.14 -9.00 -3.29
CA ALA A 211 1.59 -9.59 -2.08
C ALA A 211 0.16 -10.14 -2.30
N LEU A 212 -0.72 -9.44 -3.04
CA LEU A 212 -2.03 -10.01 -3.41
C LEU A 212 -1.89 -11.29 -4.24
N GLY A 213 -0.92 -11.35 -5.15
CA GLY A 213 -0.62 -12.58 -5.90
C GLY A 213 -0.36 -13.77 -4.98
N GLY A 214 0.40 -13.56 -3.90
CA GLY A 214 0.63 -14.59 -2.88
C GLY A 214 -0.60 -14.93 -2.05
N VAL A 215 -1.46 -13.94 -1.75
CA VAL A 215 -2.73 -14.17 -1.04
C VAL A 215 -3.67 -15.07 -1.83
N PHE A 216 -3.82 -14.79 -3.13
CA PHE A 216 -4.81 -15.46 -3.98
C PHE A 216 -4.27 -16.64 -4.78
N GLU A 217 -2.99 -17.00 -4.62
CA GLU A 217 -2.33 -18.11 -5.34
C GLU A 217 -3.15 -19.40 -5.26
N LYS A 218 -3.50 -19.82 -4.04
CA LYS A 218 -4.23 -21.07 -3.75
C LYS A 218 -5.75 -20.90 -3.71
N GLU A 219 -6.25 -19.68 -3.91
CA GLU A 219 -7.70 -19.41 -3.89
C GLU A 219 -8.33 -19.79 -5.23
N PRO A 220 -9.53 -20.37 -5.25
CA PRO A 220 -10.24 -20.75 -6.48
C PRO A 220 -10.89 -19.54 -7.19
N LEU A 221 -10.29 -18.36 -7.07
CA LEU A 221 -10.75 -17.12 -7.69
C LEU A 221 -9.86 -16.79 -8.90
N ASN A 222 -10.46 -16.19 -9.92
CA ASN A 222 -9.78 -15.72 -11.11
C ASN A 222 -9.57 -14.21 -11.01
N PHE A 223 -8.37 -13.78 -11.40
CA PHE A 223 -8.09 -12.35 -11.54
C PHE A 223 -8.84 -11.78 -12.75
N GLU A 224 -9.51 -10.65 -12.53
CA GLU A 224 -10.20 -9.87 -13.55
C GLU A 224 -9.65 -8.44 -13.50
N LEU A 225 -8.91 -8.05 -14.54
CA LEU A 225 -8.53 -6.67 -14.77
C LEU A 225 -9.77 -5.89 -15.23
N LEU A 226 -10.22 -4.90 -14.45
CA LEU A 226 -11.36 -4.07 -14.84
C LEU A 226 -10.92 -2.98 -15.83
N ASP A 227 -9.79 -2.33 -15.54
CA ASP A 227 -9.19 -1.36 -16.44
C ASP A 227 -7.70 -1.15 -16.12
N TYR A 228 -6.94 -0.75 -17.14
CA TYR A 228 -5.59 -0.25 -17.02
C TYR A 228 -5.43 0.98 -17.91
N VAL A 229 -5.15 2.13 -17.29
CA VAL A 229 -5.00 3.41 -17.96
C VAL A 229 -3.58 3.94 -17.75
N PRO A 230 -2.73 3.95 -18.79
CA PRO A 230 -1.46 4.64 -18.74
C PRO A 230 -1.70 6.16 -18.87
N VAL A 231 -1.45 6.90 -17.80
CA VAL A 231 -1.62 8.36 -17.78
C VAL A 231 -0.28 9.00 -18.09
N TYR A 232 -0.06 9.23 -19.38
CA TYR A 232 1.14 9.88 -19.90
C TYR A 232 1.17 11.38 -19.60
N ARG A 233 2.29 11.80 -19.01
CA ARG A 233 2.82 13.18 -18.91
C ARG A 233 1.77 14.28 -18.75
N THR A 234 1.59 14.68 -17.49
CA THR A 234 1.06 16.00 -17.13
C THR A 234 2.09 17.11 -17.45
N PRO A 235 1.69 18.39 -17.51
CA PRO A 235 2.62 19.53 -17.60
C PRO A 235 3.70 19.56 -16.50
N ALA A 236 3.52 18.83 -15.39
CA ALA A 236 4.50 18.68 -14.32
C ALA A 236 5.53 17.56 -14.58
N ASN A 237 5.57 17.00 -15.80
CA ASN A 237 6.42 15.88 -16.20
C ASN A 237 6.24 14.59 -15.39
N THR A 238 5.05 14.41 -14.79
CA THR A 238 4.67 13.18 -14.08
C THR A 238 3.69 12.35 -14.89
N GLY A 239 3.73 11.03 -14.72
CA GLY A 239 2.76 10.09 -15.24
C GLY A 239 2.73 8.82 -14.38
N GLY A 240 1.81 7.92 -14.71
CA GLY A 240 1.79 6.60 -14.08
C GLY A 240 0.80 5.64 -14.71
N GLY A 241 0.97 4.35 -14.42
CA GLY A 241 0.02 3.30 -14.79
C GLY A 241 -1.02 3.10 -13.69
N TRP A 242 -2.30 3.31 -14.00
CA TRP A 242 -3.39 3.10 -13.05
C TRP A 242 -4.19 1.87 -13.43
N ALA A 243 -4.31 0.93 -12.50
CA ALA A 243 -5.10 -0.28 -12.69
C ALA A 243 -6.15 -0.43 -11.60
N PHE A 244 -7.28 -1.02 -11.97
CA PHE A 244 -8.24 -1.56 -11.00
C PHE A 244 -8.56 -3.00 -11.40
N ALA A 245 -8.46 -3.92 -10.44
CA ALA A 245 -8.70 -5.34 -10.67
C ALA A 245 -9.37 -5.96 -9.45
N ARG A 246 -9.92 -7.17 -9.63
CA ARG A 246 -10.51 -7.97 -8.56
C ARG A 246 -10.29 -9.45 -8.79
N TRP A 247 -10.52 -10.24 -7.76
CA TRP A 247 -10.59 -11.71 -7.84
C TRP A 247 -12.05 -12.14 -7.69
N ARG A 248 -12.56 -12.97 -8.60
CA ARG A 248 -13.93 -13.50 -8.58
C ARG A 248 -14.03 -14.94 -9.06
#